data_AF-A0A6G7T7A8-F1
#
_entry.id   AF-A0A6G7T7A8-F1
#
_cell.length_a   1.000
_cell.length_b   1.000
_cell.length_c   1.000
_cell.angle_alpha   90.00
_cell.angle_beta   90.00
_cell.angle_gamma   90.00
#
_symmetry.space_group_name_H-M   'P 1'
#
loop_
_entity.id
_entity.type
_entity.pdbx_description
1 polymer ?
#
loop_
_entity_poly.entity_id
_entity_poly.type
_entity_poly.pdbx_seq_one_letter_code
_entity_poly.pdbx_strand_id
1 'polypeptide(L)'
;MGEPRRPEESPLFAPFAELVRVAHAEPLLRQLYPWTGMWELHFSRCTEIRHTWDIPYIGTLGDGRYCVEGPCRTSPRIAETDNAQAAVTIVIDHLPPHCGPAFIGNAEELAAYERAQDSR
;
A
#
# COMPACT_ATOMS: atom_id res chain seq x y z
N MET A 1 24.31 26.25 -2.48
CA MET A 1 23.05 25.48 -2.49
C MET A 1 23.22 24.42 -3.56
N GLY A 2 23.27 23.15 -3.19
CA GLY A 2 23.28 22.06 -4.19
C GLY A 2 21.91 21.99 -4.84
N GLU A 3 21.86 21.80 -6.15
CA GLU A 3 20.61 21.56 -6.87
C GLU A 3 19.87 20.36 -6.23
N PRO A 4 18.53 20.42 -6.11
CA PRO A 4 17.78 19.27 -5.64
C PRO A 4 18.06 18.09 -6.58
N ARG A 5 18.67 17.04 -6.04
CA ARG A 5 18.92 15.79 -6.77
C ARG A 5 17.62 15.30 -7.35
N ARG A 6 17.65 14.90 -8.62
CA ARG A 6 16.44 14.46 -9.31
C ARG A 6 16.01 13.11 -8.75
N PRO A 7 14.70 12.81 -8.67
CA PRO A 7 14.22 11.54 -8.12
C PRO A 7 14.82 10.33 -8.84
N GLU A 8 15.05 10.42 -10.16
CA GLU A 8 15.66 9.36 -10.96
C GLU A 8 17.11 9.03 -10.58
N GLU A 9 17.79 9.91 -9.86
CA GLU A 9 19.16 9.68 -9.36
C GLU A 9 19.17 8.87 -8.05
N SER A 10 17.99 8.60 -7.47
CA SER A 10 17.84 7.76 -6.29
C SER A 10 17.95 6.28 -6.67
N PRO A 11 18.74 5.46 -5.93
CA PRO A 11 18.76 4.01 -6.13
C PRO A 11 17.40 3.35 -5.85
N LEU A 12 16.50 4.06 -5.15
CA LEU A 12 15.15 3.61 -4.83
C LEU A 12 14.15 3.82 -5.98
N PHE A 13 14.47 4.67 -6.96
CA PHE A 13 13.49 5.07 -7.97
C PHE A 13 13.09 3.91 -8.90
N ALA A 14 14.06 3.19 -9.46
CA ALA A 14 13.77 2.11 -10.39
C ALA A 14 13.00 0.94 -9.74
N PRO A 15 13.41 0.45 -8.54
CA PRO A 15 12.64 -0.57 -7.82
C PRO A 15 11.24 -0.06 -7.42
N PHE A 16 11.12 1.19 -6.96
CA PHE A 16 9.81 1.75 -6.61
C PHE A 16 8.88 1.88 -7.83
N ALA A 17 9.41 2.29 -8.99
CA ALA A 17 8.64 2.36 -10.22
C ALA A 17 8.21 0.97 -10.71
N GLU A 18 9.04 -0.06 -10.52
CA GLU A 18 8.67 -1.46 -10.76
C GLU A 18 7.53 -1.89 -9.83
N LEU A 19 7.66 -1.66 -8.53
CA LEU A 19 6.65 -1.96 -7.53
C LEU A 19 5.28 -1.35 -7.88
N VAL A 20 5.24 -0.07 -8.25
CA VAL A 20 4.01 0.61 -8.65
C VAL A 20 3.37 -0.05 -9.88
N ARG A 21 4.17 -0.43 -10.89
CA ARG A 21 3.66 -1.11 -12.09
C ARG A 21 3.08 -2.47 -11.76
N VAL A 22 3.77 -3.26 -10.94
CA VAL A 22 3.33 -4.59 -10.53
C VAL A 22 2.05 -4.50 -9.71
N ALA A 23 1.99 -3.61 -8.72
CA ALA A 23 0.80 -3.44 -7.92
C ALA A 23 -0.41 -2.94 -8.73
N HIS A 24 -0.20 -2.05 -9.70
CA HIS A 24 -1.27 -1.60 -10.60
C HIS A 24 -1.78 -2.72 -11.53
N ALA A 25 -0.94 -3.68 -11.89
CA ALA A 25 -1.36 -4.83 -12.69
C ALA A 25 -2.36 -5.73 -11.95
N GLU A 26 -2.32 -5.76 -10.62
CA GLU A 26 -3.22 -6.58 -9.81
C GLU A 26 -4.63 -5.98 -9.69
N PRO A 27 -5.69 -6.69 -10.14
CA PRO A 27 -7.06 -6.18 -10.13
C PRO A 27 -7.60 -5.86 -8.73
N LEU A 28 -7.17 -6.60 -7.69
CA LEU A 28 -7.60 -6.38 -6.32
C LEU A 28 -7.03 -5.06 -5.77
N LEU A 29 -5.74 -4.79 -6.01
CA LEU A 29 -5.11 -3.56 -5.56
C LEU A 29 -5.53 -2.34 -6.37
N ARG A 30 -5.84 -2.51 -7.65
CA ARG A 30 -6.33 -1.43 -8.53
C ARG A 30 -7.68 -0.86 -8.10
N GLN A 31 -8.44 -1.63 -7.34
CA GLN A 31 -9.73 -1.20 -6.77
C GLN A 31 -9.57 -0.35 -5.50
N LEU A 32 -8.40 -0.39 -4.87
CA LEU A 32 -8.10 0.34 -3.65
C LEU A 32 -7.51 1.72 -3.97
N TYR A 33 -7.52 2.62 -2.98
CA TYR A 33 -6.91 3.93 -3.13
C TYR A 33 -5.41 3.86 -2.82
N PRO A 34 -4.52 4.05 -3.82
CA PRO A 34 -3.08 4.05 -3.58
C PRO A 34 -2.63 5.40 -3.05
N TRP A 35 -1.71 5.38 -2.08
CA TRP A 35 -0.98 6.57 -1.68
C TRP A 35 0.49 6.23 -1.43
N THR A 36 1.37 7.19 -1.67
CA THR A 36 2.82 6.97 -1.65
C THR A 36 3.51 8.00 -0.78
N GLY A 37 4.53 7.57 -0.03
CA GLY A 37 5.38 8.47 0.75
C GLY A 37 6.66 7.76 1.18
N MET A 38 7.79 8.47 1.27
CA MET A 38 9.07 7.89 1.70
C MET A 38 9.51 6.61 0.96
N TRP A 39 9.19 6.48 -0.34
CA TRP A 39 9.42 5.27 -1.15
C TRP A 39 8.64 4.03 -0.68
N GLU A 40 7.55 4.26 0.06
CA GLU A 40 6.56 3.27 0.46
C GLU A 40 5.30 3.42 -0.40
N LEU A 41 4.74 2.28 -0.79
CA LEU A 41 3.45 2.16 -1.46
C LEU A 41 2.42 1.62 -0.48
N HIS A 42 1.39 2.41 -0.23
CA HIS A 42 0.30 2.10 0.70
C HIS A 42 -1.03 1.99 -0.04
N PHE A 43 -1.95 1.25 0.54
CA PHE A 43 -3.32 1.10 0.04
C PHE A 43 -4.32 1.45 1.15
N SER A 44 -5.38 2.14 0.75
CA SER A 44 -6.50 2.49 1.62
C SER A 44 -7.80 1.96 1.02
N ARG A 45 -8.69 1.50 1.89
CA ARG A 45 -10.06 1.11 1.51
C ARG A 45 -11.00 2.30 1.39
N CYS A 46 -10.53 3.51 1.69
CA CYS A 46 -11.29 4.76 1.55
C CYS A 46 -10.48 5.82 0.80
N THR A 47 -11.18 6.71 0.09
CA THR A 47 -10.56 7.69 -0.82
C THR A 47 -10.23 9.03 -0.17
N GLU A 48 -10.86 9.38 0.96
CA GLU A 48 -10.63 10.69 1.62
C GLU A 48 -9.50 10.65 2.67
N ILE A 49 -9.11 11.85 3.14
CA ILE A 49 -8.16 12.03 4.25
C ILE A 49 -8.68 11.29 5.49
N ARG A 50 -7.76 10.64 6.23
CA ARG A 50 -7.99 9.54 7.20
C ARG A 50 -8.11 8.18 6.51
N HIS A 51 -7.06 7.84 5.77
CA HIS A 51 -6.87 6.52 5.19
C HIS A 51 -7.00 5.41 6.22
N THR A 52 -7.47 4.24 5.77
CA THR A 52 -7.43 3.04 6.60
C THR A 52 -5.98 2.58 6.75
N TRP A 53 -5.64 2.09 7.94
CA TRP A 53 -4.34 1.49 8.28
C TRP A 53 -4.53 0.01 8.63
N ASP A 54 -5.30 -0.69 7.79
CA ASP A 54 -5.69 -2.08 7.94
C ASP A 54 -5.13 -2.98 6.82
N ILE A 55 -4.42 -2.40 5.86
CA ILE A 55 -3.74 -3.10 4.77
C ILE A 55 -2.22 -2.91 4.94
N PRO A 56 -1.41 -3.98 4.78
CA PRO A 56 0.04 -3.84 4.75
C PRO A 56 0.53 -2.96 3.61
N TYR A 57 1.67 -2.30 3.81
CA TYR A 57 2.33 -1.46 2.82
C TYR A 57 3.68 -2.05 2.42
N ILE A 58 4.18 -1.62 1.27
CA ILE A 58 5.44 -2.10 0.70
C ILE A 58 6.44 -0.95 0.67
N GLY A 59 7.55 -1.08 1.39
CA GLY A 59 8.68 -0.16 1.36
C GLY A 59 9.77 -0.63 0.39
N THR A 60 10.42 0.32 -0.28
CA THR A 60 11.63 0.05 -1.08
C THR A 60 12.88 0.29 -0.23
N LEU A 61 13.78 -0.69 -0.20
CA LEU A 61 15.03 -0.64 0.54
C LEU A 61 16.20 -0.15 -0.35
N GLY A 62 17.21 0.45 0.27
CA GLY A 62 18.35 1.06 -0.44
C GLY A 62 19.22 0.08 -1.24
N ASP A 63 19.06 -1.22 -1.00
CA ASP A 63 19.71 -2.31 -1.72
C ASP A 63 18.85 -2.88 -2.87
N GLY A 64 17.69 -2.27 -3.15
CA GLY A 64 16.76 -2.67 -4.20
C GLY A 64 15.75 -3.75 -3.79
N ARG A 65 15.77 -4.19 -2.53
CA ARG A 65 14.78 -5.14 -2.00
C ARG A 65 13.51 -4.42 -1.54
N TYR A 66 12.46 -5.19 -1.29
CA TYR A 66 11.16 -4.75 -0.84
C TYR A 66 10.89 -5.29 0.56
N CYS A 67 10.41 -4.44 1.48
CA CYS A 67 9.88 -4.87 2.77
C CYS A 67 8.36 -4.74 2.78
N VAL A 68 7.67 -5.72 3.35
CA VAL A 68 6.23 -5.67 3.60
C VAL A 68 6.03 -5.46 5.10
N GLU A 69 5.37 -4.37 5.46
CA GLU A 69 5.18 -3.93 6.84
C GLU A 69 3.73 -3.50 7.06
N GLY A 70 3.35 -3.32 8.32
CA GLY A 70 2.02 -2.86 8.68
C GLY A 70 1.12 -3.96 9.29
N PRO A 71 -0.19 -3.67 9.44
CA PRO A 71 -0.89 -2.56 8.82
C PRO A 71 -0.72 -1.21 9.55
N CYS A 72 -0.05 -1.15 10.72
CA CYS A 72 0.40 0.10 11.33
C CYS A 72 1.94 0.19 11.41
N ARG A 73 2.50 1.40 11.52
CA ARG A 73 3.98 1.59 11.57
C ARG A 73 4.67 0.93 12.76
N THR A 74 3.94 0.53 13.79
CA THR A 74 4.49 -0.20 14.94
C THR A 74 4.39 -1.71 14.80
N SER A 75 3.73 -2.21 13.73
CA SER A 75 3.66 -3.63 13.44
C SER A 75 5.04 -4.16 13.06
N PRO A 76 5.36 -5.42 13.45
CA PRO A 76 6.58 -6.05 12.98
C PRO A 76 6.55 -6.20 11.46
N ARG A 77 7.73 -6.22 10.85
CA ARG A 77 7.88 -6.54 9.43
C ARG A 77 7.29 -7.93 9.16
N ILE A 78 6.44 -8.01 8.14
CA ILE A 78 5.78 -9.25 7.72
C ILE A 78 6.75 -10.07 6.88
N ALA A 79 7.41 -9.42 5.91
CA ALA A 79 8.33 -10.07 5.00
C ALA A 79 9.34 -9.11 4.39
N GLU A 80 10.38 -9.69 3.79
CA GLU A 80 11.36 -9.01 2.96
C GLU A 80 11.65 -9.88 1.74
N THR A 81 11.70 -9.28 0.56
CA THR A 81 11.87 -9.99 -0.71
C THR A 81 12.62 -9.13 -1.71
N ASP A 82 13.33 -9.76 -2.63
CA ASP A 82 13.97 -9.13 -3.78
C ASP A 82 13.04 -9.02 -5.01
N ASN A 83 11.78 -9.45 -4.88
CA ASN A 83 10.81 -9.49 -5.97
C ASN A 83 9.54 -8.68 -5.67
N ALA A 84 9.25 -7.69 -6.51
CA ALA A 84 8.08 -6.83 -6.38
C ALA A 84 6.75 -7.62 -6.41
N GLN A 85 6.64 -8.64 -7.25
CA GLN A 85 5.46 -9.49 -7.35
C GLN A 85 5.23 -10.30 -6.08
N ALA A 86 6.31 -10.80 -5.46
CA ALA A 86 6.22 -11.50 -4.19
C ALA A 86 5.73 -10.57 -3.07
N ALA A 87 6.26 -9.34 -3.01
CA ALA A 87 5.82 -8.34 -2.04
C ALA A 87 4.32 -8.01 -2.20
N VAL A 88 3.88 -7.81 -3.44
CA VAL A 88 2.47 -7.56 -3.78
C VAL A 88 1.57 -8.74 -3.43
N THR A 89 2.01 -9.97 -3.68
CA THR A 89 1.26 -11.18 -3.32
C THR A 89 1.04 -11.26 -1.81
N ILE A 90 2.08 -10.95 -1.02
CA ILE A 90 1.98 -10.93 0.45
C ILE A 90 0.96 -9.87 0.89
N VAL A 91 0.95 -8.67 0.29
CA VAL A 91 -0.09 -7.68 0.61
C VAL A 91 -1.49 -8.21 0.30
N ILE A 92 -1.68 -8.87 -0.85
CA ILE A 92 -2.96 -9.45 -1.27
C ILE A 92 -3.43 -10.53 -0.28
N ASP A 93 -2.54 -11.44 0.12
CA ASP A 93 -2.84 -12.52 1.06
C ASP A 93 -3.25 -12.00 2.45
N HIS A 94 -2.83 -10.78 2.79
CA HIS A 94 -3.14 -10.09 4.04
C HIS A 94 -4.27 -9.05 3.92
N LEU A 95 -4.98 -8.98 2.78
CA LEU A 95 -6.12 -8.06 2.64
C LEU A 95 -7.26 -8.45 3.59
N PRO A 96 -7.97 -7.46 4.16
CA PRO A 96 -9.19 -7.72 4.92
C PRO A 96 -10.21 -8.54 4.10
N PRO A 97 -10.99 -9.42 4.74
CA PRO A 97 -12.08 -10.11 4.05
C PRO A 97 -13.06 -9.08 3.48
N HIS A 98 -13.66 -9.39 2.34
CA HIS A 98 -14.59 -8.48 1.63
C HIS A 98 -13.95 -7.17 1.14
N CYS A 99 -12.65 -7.16 0.87
CA CYS A 99 -11.99 -6.03 0.20
C CYS A 99 -12.58 -5.80 -1.21
N GLY A 100 -13.47 -4.82 -1.31
CA GLY A 100 -14.07 -4.36 -2.56
C GLY A 100 -13.45 -3.05 -3.07
N PRO A 101 -14.12 -2.36 -4.02
CA PRO A 101 -13.73 -1.02 -4.43
C PRO A 101 -13.60 -0.07 -3.24
N ALA A 102 -12.61 0.82 -3.30
CA ALA A 102 -12.42 1.84 -2.27
C ALA A 102 -13.71 2.64 -2.07
N PHE A 103 -14.12 2.71 -0.81
CA PHE A 103 -15.28 3.46 -0.37
C PHE A 103 -15.06 4.95 -0.57
N ILE A 104 -16.02 5.61 -1.22
CA ILE A 104 -16.01 7.06 -1.39
C ILE A 104 -16.38 7.70 -0.05
N GLY A 105 -15.37 8.20 0.67
CA GLY A 105 -15.51 8.76 2.01
C GLY A 105 -14.25 8.52 2.85
N ASN A 106 -14.37 8.67 4.16
CA ASN A 106 -13.29 8.46 5.12
C ASN A 106 -13.42 7.14 5.90
N ALA A 107 -12.42 6.79 6.72
CA ALA A 107 -12.41 5.54 7.49
C ALA A 107 -13.57 5.40 8.50
N GLU A 108 -14.06 6.50 9.07
CA GLU A 108 -15.19 6.46 10.03
C GLU A 108 -16.51 6.14 9.31
N GLU A 109 -16.70 6.71 8.12
CA GLU A 109 -17.87 6.46 7.27
C GLU A 109 -17.88 5.02 6.75
N LEU A 110 -16.71 4.50 6.34
CA LEU A 110 -16.56 3.09 5.96
C LEU A 110 -16.95 2.17 7.14
N ALA A 111 -16.44 2.43 8.35
CA ALA A 111 -16.76 1.64 9.53
C ALA A 111 -18.25 1.74 9.93
N ALA A 112 -18.92 2.86 9.62
CA ALA A 112 -20.37 2.97 9.80
C ALA A 112 -21.14 2.15 8.76
N TYR A 113 -20.71 2.18 7.50
CA TYR A 113 -21.29 1.42 6.41
C TYR A 113 -21.19 -0.10 6.65
N GLU A 114 -20.01 -0.59 7.02
CA GLU A 114 -19.78 -2.02 7.28
C GLU A 114 -20.66 -2.53 8.44
N ARG A 115 -20.74 -1.79 9.56
CA ARG A 115 -21.62 -2.14 10.68
C ARG A 115 -23.09 -2.22 10.28
N ALA A 116 -23.54 -1.38 9.36
CA ALA A 116 -24.92 -1.39 8.85
C ALA A 116 -25.18 -2.60 7.93
N GLN A 117 -24.17 -3.11 7.22
CA GLN A 117 -24.28 -4.31 6.39
C GLN A 117 -24.23 -5.60 7.22
N ASP A 118 -23.38 -5.66 8.25
CA ASP A 118 -23.26 -6.83 9.14
C ASP A 118 -24.50 -7.04 10.03
N SER A 119 -25.31 -6.01 10.23
CA SER A 119 -26.54 -6.07 11.02
C SER A 119 -27.75 -6.61 10.23
N ARG A 120 -27.55 -7.12 9.01
CA ARG A 120 -28.60 -7.42 8.03
C ARG A 120 -28.55 -8.86 7.56
#